data_AF-A0A2N0P635-F1
#
_entry.id   AF-A0A2N0P635-F1
#
_cell.length_a   1.000
_cell.length_b   1.000
_cell.length_c   1.000
_cell.angle_alpha   90.00
_cell.angle_beta   90.00
_cell.angle_gamma   90.00
#
_symmetry.space_group_name_H-M   'P 1'
#
loop_
_entity.id
_entity.type
_entity.pdbx_description
1 polymer ?
#
loop_
_entity_poly.entity_id
_entity_poly.type
_entity_poly.pdbx_seq_one_letter_code
_entity_poly.pdbx_strand_id
1 'polypeptide(L)'
;GIGTAGRFSIKATQKYKPSRTIRSVYYKGGFDNEMNKREAALILGLIERDINRTKIKEAYRKTLMLNHPDKGGSPYLASKIIEAKNFLEKVVRK
;
A
#
# COMPACT_ATOMS: atom_id res chain seq x y z
N GLY A 1 -7.72 -65.34 7.26
CA GLY A 1 -7.56 -64.09 6.51
C GLY A 1 -7.94 -62.93 7.41
N ILE A 2 -7.04 -61.99 7.65
CA ILE A 2 -7.29 -60.79 8.47
C ILE A 2 -6.80 -59.60 7.65
N GLY A 3 -7.78 -58.85 7.14
CA GLY A 3 -7.59 -57.77 6.18
C GLY A 3 -7.06 -56.49 6.82
N THR A 4 -6.13 -55.89 6.09
CA THR A 4 -5.49 -54.59 6.28
C THR A 4 -6.49 -53.43 6.33
N ALA A 5 -7.13 -53.18 7.48
CA ALA A 5 -8.08 -52.07 7.64
C ALA A 5 -7.47 -50.79 8.28
N GLY A 6 -6.18 -50.78 8.64
CA GLY A 6 -5.58 -49.67 9.40
C GLY A 6 -5.00 -48.49 8.60
N ARG A 7 -4.85 -48.59 7.27
CA ARG A 7 -4.04 -47.64 6.47
C ARG A 7 -4.82 -46.59 5.67
N PHE A 8 -6.15 -46.60 5.70
CA PHE A 8 -6.96 -45.68 4.89
C PHE A 8 -7.42 -44.42 5.62
N SER A 9 -7.37 -44.37 6.95
CA SER A 9 -7.93 -43.25 7.72
C SER A 9 -7.02 -42.00 7.80
N ILE A 10 -5.73 -42.11 7.46
CA ILE A 10 -4.76 -40.99 7.63
C ILE A 10 -4.66 -40.09 6.37
N LYS A 11 -5.13 -40.55 5.20
CA LYS A 11 -4.97 -39.78 3.94
C LYS A 11 -6.08 -38.73 3.68
N ALA A 12 -7.18 -38.76 4.43
CA ALA A 12 -8.32 -37.86 4.18
C ALA A 12 -8.14 -36.45 4.78
N THR A 13 -7.26 -36.27 5.78
CA THR A 13 -7.08 -34.98 6.46
C THR A 13 -5.93 -34.13 5.91
N GLN A 14 -5.05 -34.69 5.07
CA GLN A 14 -3.86 -33.98 4.56
C GLN A 14 -4.13 -33.03 3.38
N LYS A 15 -5.35 -33.00 2.82
CA LYS A 15 -5.72 -32.16 1.68
C LYS A 15 -6.33 -30.80 2.04
N TYR A 16 -6.42 -30.45 3.32
CA TYR A 16 -6.79 -29.08 3.72
C TYR A 16 -5.54 -28.20 3.82
N LYS A 17 -5.14 -27.62 2.68
CA LYS A 17 -4.22 -26.46 2.67
C LYS A 17 -5.12 -25.22 2.67
N PRO A 18 -5.29 -24.50 3.79
CA PRO A 18 -6.04 -23.26 3.77
C PRO A 18 -5.40 -22.37 2.72
N SER A 19 -6.21 -21.93 1.75
CA SER A 19 -5.82 -21.00 0.70
C SER A 19 -5.06 -19.84 1.33
N ARG A 20 -3.94 -19.43 0.70
CA ARG A 20 -3.13 -18.27 1.11
C ARG A 20 -4.06 -17.16 1.57
N THR A 21 -3.95 -16.76 2.83
CA THR A 21 -4.64 -15.59 3.38
C THR A 21 -4.57 -14.48 2.34
N ILE A 22 -5.72 -14.08 1.78
CA ILE A 22 -5.80 -12.92 0.92
C ILE A 22 -5.35 -11.75 1.81
N ARG A 23 -4.08 -11.36 1.71
CA ARG A 23 -3.62 -10.10 2.28
C ARG A 23 -4.53 -9.05 1.64
N SER A 24 -5.22 -8.26 2.46
CA SER A 24 -6.04 -7.16 1.95
C SER A 24 -5.17 -6.33 1.01
N VAL A 25 -5.66 -6.10 -0.21
CA VAL A 25 -4.96 -5.28 -1.21
C VAL A 25 -4.75 -3.84 -0.71
N TYR A 26 -5.53 -3.44 0.30
CA TYR A 26 -5.53 -2.11 0.90
C TYR A 26 -4.85 -2.10 2.26
N TYR A 27 -4.20 -0.97 2.56
CA TYR A 27 -3.75 -0.62 3.90
C TYR A 27 -4.97 -0.38 4.81
N LYS A 28 -4.87 -0.81 6.07
CA LYS A 28 -5.93 -0.63 7.06
C LYS A 28 -5.75 0.72 7.76
N GLY A 29 -6.85 1.42 8.02
CA GLY A 29 -6.85 2.71 8.72
C GLY A 29 -6.97 3.90 7.78
N GLY A 30 -6.83 5.10 8.34
CA GLY A 30 -6.77 6.37 7.61
C GLY A 30 -5.32 6.84 7.41
N PHE A 31 -5.17 8.13 7.15
CA PHE A 31 -3.87 8.78 7.20
C PHE A 31 -3.35 8.88 8.64
N ASP A 32 -2.04 8.92 8.76
CA ASP A 32 -1.37 9.21 10.03
C ASP A 32 -1.70 10.63 10.48
N ASN A 33 -1.72 10.84 11.80
CA ASN A 33 -1.99 12.15 12.40
C ASN A 33 -0.96 13.21 11.96
N GLU A 34 0.28 12.79 11.74
CA GLU A 34 1.37 13.63 11.25
C GLU A 34 2.01 12.99 10.01
N MET A 35 2.21 13.79 8.97
CA MET A 35 2.87 13.34 7.75
C MET A 35 4.29 12.86 8.04
N ASN A 36 4.60 11.66 7.59
CA ASN A 36 5.92 11.05 7.71
C ASN A 36 6.45 10.56 6.36
N LYS A 37 7.72 10.15 6.34
CA LYS A 37 8.41 9.76 5.10
C LYS A 37 7.75 8.56 4.42
N ARG A 38 7.28 7.59 5.20
CA ARG A 38 6.65 6.38 4.70
C ARG A 38 5.28 6.67 4.11
N GLU A 39 4.43 7.39 4.84
CA GLU A 39 3.12 7.84 4.34
C GLU A 39 3.28 8.68 3.06
N ALA A 40 4.17 9.67 3.06
CA ALA A 40 4.37 10.54 1.90
C ALA A 40 4.84 9.75 0.66
N ALA A 41 5.73 8.77 0.85
CA ALA A 41 6.15 7.89 -0.24
C ALA A 41 5.00 7.03 -0.76
N LEU A 42 4.16 6.49 0.13
CA LEU A 42 2.98 5.69 -0.24
C LEU A 42 1.95 6.53 -1.00
N ILE A 43 1.67 7.76 -0.55
CA ILE A 43 0.72 8.67 -1.21
C ILE A 43 1.15 9.00 -2.64
N LEU A 44 2.46 9.25 -2.86
CA LEU A 44 3.00 9.56 -4.19
C LEU A 44 3.37 8.31 -5.00
N GLY A 45 3.18 7.10 -4.46
CA GLY A 45 3.55 5.85 -5.14
C GLY A 45 5.05 5.70 -5.39
N LEU A 46 5.88 6.26 -4.50
CA LEU A 46 7.34 6.20 -4.57
C LEU A 46 7.91 5.15 -3.63
N ILE A 47 9.11 4.65 -3.96
CA ILE A 47 9.88 3.75 -3.09
C ILE A 47 10.72 4.60 -2.14
N GLU A 48 10.57 4.41 -0.83
CA GLU A 48 11.20 5.24 0.22
C GLU A 48 12.73 5.38 0.11
N ARG A 49 13.40 4.34 -0.39
CA ARG A 49 14.87 4.28 -0.55
C ARG A 49 15.39 4.99 -1.80
N ASP A 50 14.51 5.31 -2.74
CA ASP A 50 14.87 5.82 -4.07
C ASP A 50 14.05 7.08 -4.42
N ILE A 51 14.04 8.02 -3.47
CA ILE A 51 13.35 9.30 -3.58
C ILE A 51 14.35 10.37 -4.02
N ASN A 52 14.01 11.09 -5.09
CA ASN A 52 14.74 12.25 -5.56
C ASN A 52 13.79 13.38 -5.99
N ARG A 53 14.30 14.59 -6.20
CA ARG A 53 13.48 15.77 -6.52
C ARG A 53 12.69 15.64 -7.81
N THR A 54 13.24 14.94 -8.82
CA THR A 54 12.58 14.78 -10.12
C THR A 54 11.38 13.84 -10.00
N LYS A 55 11.55 12.69 -9.34
CA LYS A 55 10.47 11.73 -9.05
C LYS A 55 9.35 12.33 -8.21
N ILE A 56 9.68 13.13 -7.19
CA ILE A 56 8.68 13.82 -6.36
C ILE A 56 7.79 14.71 -7.23
N LYS A 57 8.39 15.56 -8.09
CA LYS A 57 7.64 16.49 -8.94
C LYS A 57 6.75 15.76 -9.94
N GLU A 58 7.28 14.72 -10.58
CA GLU A 58 6.53 13.94 -11.56
C GLU A 58 5.33 13.21 -10.91
N ALA A 59 5.58 12.51 -9.81
CA ALA A 59 4.56 11.78 -9.06
C ALA A 59 3.48 12.72 -8.50
N TYR A 60 3.88 13.87 -7.96
CA TYR A 60 2.96 14.90 -7.48
C TYR A 60 2.04 15.39 -8.60
N ARG A 61 2.60 15.78 -9.76
CA ARG A 61 1.81 16.30 -10.89
C ARG A 61 0.79 15.26 -11.37
N LYS A 62 1.22 14.01 -11.53
CA LYS A 62 0.36 12.90 -11.96
C LYS A 62 -0.77 12.65 -10.95
N THR A 63 -0.42 12.52 -9.68
CA THR A 63 -1.35 12.15 -8.62
C THR A 63 -2.34 13.26 -8.32
N LEU A 64 -1.88 14.52 -8.25
CA LEU A 64 -2.75 15.66 -8.00
C LEU A 64 -3.72 15.89 -9.17
N MET A 65 -3.28 15.74 -10.42
CA MET A 65 -4.15 15.94 -11.58
C MET A 65 -5.34 14.98 -11.59
N LEU A 66 -5.16 13.75 -11.10
CA LEU A 66 -6.22 12.75 -10.98
C LEU A 66 -7.15 13.01 -9.79
N ASN A 67 -6.64 13.68 -8.75
CA ASN A 67 -7.36 13.93 -7.50
C ASN A 67 -7.77 15.39 -7.31
N HIS A 68 -7.68 16.21 -8.35
CA HIS A 68 -7.91 17.64 -8.24
C HIS A 68 -9.39 17.94 -7.91
N PRO A 69 -9.69 18.82 -6.95
CA PRO A 69 -11.07 19.12 -6.55
C PRO A 69 -11.95 19.58 -7.72
N ASP A 70 -11.42 20.48 -8.56
CA ASP A 70 -12.13 20.99 -9.75
C ASP A 70 -12.44 19.91 -10.79
N LYS A 71 -11.83 18.73 -10.68
CA LYS A 71 -12.09 17.56 -11.53
C LYS A 71 -12.93 16.49 -10.83
N GLY A 72 -13.60 16.86 -9.74
CA GLY A 72 -14.41 15.94 -8.92
C GLY A 72 -13.59 15.13 -7.90
N GLY A 73 -12.33 15.48 -7.67
CA GLY A 73 -11.51 14.88 -6.62
C GLY A 73 -11.87 15.39 -5.22
N SER A 74 -11.45 14.67 -4.19
CA SER A 74 -11.67 15.10 -2.81
C SER A 74 -10.67 16.21 -2.41
N PRO A 75 -11.14 17.36 -1.88
CA PRO A 75 -10.26 18.40 -1.32
C PRO A 75 -9.30 17.86 -0.26
N TYR A 76 -9.75 16.91 0.56
CA TYR A 76 -8.94 16.30 1.61
C TYR A 76 -7.84 15.38 1.03
N LEU A 77 -8.13 14.62 -0.02
CA LEU A 77 -7.10 13.81 -0.68
C LEU A 77 -6.08 14.70 -1.39
N ALA A 78 -6.54 15.75 -2.07
CA ALA A 78 -5.66 16.73 -2.71
C ALA A 78 -4.73 17.40 -1.70
N SER A 79 -5.23 17.79 -0.52
CA SER A 79 -4.40 18.39 0.53
C SER A 79 -3.34 17.41 1.06
N LYS A 80 -3.69 16.14 1.29
CA LYS A 80 -2.70 15.11 1.69
C LYS A 80 -1.63 14.85 0.62
N ILE A 81 -1.97 14.92 -0.67
CA ILE A 81 -1.00 14.84 -1.77
C ILE A 81 -0.02 16.02 -1.75
N ILE A 82 -0.53 17.24 -1.51
CA ILE A 82 0.29 18.45 -1.40
C ILE A 82 1.21 18.37 -0.17
N GLU A 83 0.68 17.93 0.96
CA GLU A 83 1.43 17.71 2.21
C GLU A 83 2.57 16.71 2.00
N ALA A 84 2.30 15.57 1.35
CA ALA A 84 3.31 14.55 1.05
C ALA A 84 4.45 15.10 0.17
N LYS A 85 4.11 15.87 -0.87
CA LYS A 85 5.09 16.54 -1.72
C LYS A 85 5.97 17.50 -0.91
N ASN A 86 5.37 18.35 -0.09
CA ASN A 86 6.11 19.35 0.69
C ASN A 86 7.01 18.69 1.73
N PHE A 87 6.54 17.62 2.37
CA PHE A 87 7.33 16.84 3.32
C PHE A 87 8.56 16.23 2.65
N LEU A 88 8.40 15.51 1.53
CA LEU A 88 9.54 14.87 0.86
C LEU A 88 10.53 15.87 0.26
N GLU A 89 10.07 17.01 -0.25
CA GLU A 89 10.98 18.08 -0.70
C GLU A 89 11.83 18.63 0.45
N LYS A 90 11.27 18.74 1.66
CA LYS A 90 12.02 19.15 2.86
C LYS A 90 13.03 18.08 3.28
N VAL A 91 12.65 16.80 3.20
CA VAL A 91 13.55 15.67 3.56
C VAL A 91 14.72 15.56 2.59
N VAL A 92 14.50 15.69 1.28
CA VAL A 92 15.58 15.58 0.25
C VAL A 92 16.47 16.83 0.18
N ARG A 93 16.05 17.95 0.79
CA ARG A 93 16.88 19.15 0.90
C ARG A 93 17.90 19.07 2.05
N LYS A 94 17.62 18.25 3.06
CA LYS A 94 18.53 17.96 4.17
C LYS A 94 19.49 16.86 3.77
#